data_AF-A0A2E8L7Z6-F1
#
_entry.id   AF-A0A2E8L7Z6-F1
#
_cell.length_a   1.000
_cell.length_b   1.000
_cell.length_c   1.000
_cell.angle_alpha   90.00
_cell.angle_beta   90.00
_cell.angle_gamma   90.00
#
_symmetry.space_group_name_H-M   'P 1'
#
loop_
_entity.id
_entity.type
_entity.pdbx_description
1 polymer ?
#
loop_
_entity_poly.entity_id
_entity_poly.type
_entity_poly.pdbx_seq_one_letter_code
_entity_poly.pdbx_strand_id
1 'polypeptide(L)'
;MTERIRIGIVGDIGSHFLYLARWFFGEVSSVDCLSRSFIERADRPDGRPYERGEDSALITLEFTSGAYATVQSVRGVKVGESGPAAELPIPDDIWNGARRDNVHDRYRDIFRGSGAMIGDFVHAVRTRRPCDPDFAEGLRIQQLCDAADESAAASGVRLSV
;
A
#
# COMPACT_ATOMS: atom_id res chain seq x y z
N MET A 1 19.74 2.79 -16.57
CA MET A 1 19.00 2.68 -15.29
C MET A 1 18.70 4.10 -14.85
N THR A 2 17.59 4.66 -15.30
CA THR A 2 17.19 6.03 -14.97
C THR A 2 16.48 5.97 -13.63
N GLU A 3 17.07 6.55 -12.60
CA GLU A 3 16.48 6.67 -11.27
C GLU A 3 15.19 7.49 -11.39
N ARG A 4 14.03 6.82 -11.40
CA ARG A 4 12.75 7.50 -11.21
C ARG A 4 12.54 7.69 -9.72
N ILE A 5 12.57 8.94 -9.27
CA ILE A 5 12.06 9.28 -7.95
C ILE A 5 10.54 9.27 -8.07
N ARG A 6 9.89 8.26 -7.49
CA ARG A 6 8.44 8.03 -7.55
C ARG A 6 7.74 8.87 -6.49
N ILE A 7 7.16 10.00 -6.88
CA ILE A 7 6.50 10.95 -5.96
C ILE A 7 5.03 11.16 -6.36
N GLY A 8 4.36 10.11 -6.82
CA GLY A 8 2.93 10.11 -7.13
C GLY A 8 2.13 9.23 -6.16
N ILE A 9 0.81 9.20 -6.33
CA ILE A 9 -0.11 8.44 -5.47
C ILE A 9 0.29 6.96 -5.30
N VAL A 10 0.78 6.28 -6.35
CA VAL A 10 1.15 4.85 -6.28
C VAL A 10 2.28 4.63 -5.27
N GLY A 11 3.34 5.44 -5.36
CA GLY A 11 4.51 5.33 -4.49
C GLY A 11 4.27 5.86 -3.07
N ASP A 12 3.55 6.97 -2.94
CA ASP A 12 3.35 7.65 -1.66
C ASP A 12 2.31 6.94 -0.80
N ILE A 13 1.03 6.98 -1.21
CA ILE A 13 -0.08 6.43 -0.43
C ILE A 13 -0.41 4.99 -0.86
N GLY A 14 -0.27 4.68 -2.14
CA GLY A 14 -0.56 3.36 -2.71
C GLY A 14 0.30 2.26 -2.09
N SER A 15 1.59 2.51 -1.87
CA SER A 15 2.52 1.57 -1.24
C SER A 15 2.05 1.10 0.13
N HIS A 16 1.46 1.99 0.94
CA HIS A 16 0.87 1.63 2.23
C HIS A 16 -0.31 0.67 2.09
N PHE A 17 -1.20 0.92 1.13
CA PHE A 17 -2.34 0.04 0.88
C PHE A 17 -1.94 -1.28 0.21
N LEU A 18 -0.93 -1.29 -0.66
CA LEU A 18 -0.36 -2.49 -1.23
C LEU A 18 0.25 -3.37 -0.14
N TYR A 19 0.98 -2.77 0.80
CA TYR A 19 1.49 -3.47 1.98
C TYR A 19 0.38 -4.08 2.81
N LEU A 20 -0.62 -3.29 3.20
CA LEU A 20 -1.74 -3.78 4.00
C LEU A 20 -2.53 -4.87 3.28
N ALA A 21 -2.79 -4.71 1.99
CA ALA A 21 -3.52 -5.70 1.20
C ALA A 21 -2.75 -7.03 1.14
N ARG A 22 -1.44 -7.00 0.90
CA ARG A 22 -0.59 -8.19 0.93
C ARG A 22 -0.51 -8.81 2.32
N TRP A 23 -0.42 -7.98 3.37
CA TRP A 23 -0.40 -8.45 4.76
C TRP A 23 -1.70 -9.16 5.15
N PHE A 24 -2.86 -8.67 4.71
CA PHE A 24 -4.16 -9.29 5.01
C PHE A 24 -4.50 -10.50 4.15
N PHE A 25 -4.19 -10.44 2.86
CA PHE A 25 -4.75 -11.36 1.87
C PHE A 25 -3.70 -12.27 1.24
N GLY A 26 -2.42 -12.08 1.58
CA GLY A 26 -1.30 -12.88 1.10
C GLY A 26 -0.72 -12.35 -0.21
N GLU A 27 0.01 -13.21 -0.92
CA GLU A 27 0.73 -12.81 -2.13
C GLU A 27 -0.19 -12.40 -3.28
N VAL A 28 0.25 -11.37 -4.00
CA VAL A 28 -0.37 -10.86 -5.22
C VAL A 28 0.17 -11.66 -6.41
N SER A 29 -0.71 -12.09 -7.29
CA SER A 29 -0.41 -12.81 -8.54
C SER A 29 -0.53 -11.92 -9.78
N SER A 30 -1.36 -10.88 -9.75
CA SER A 30 -1.44 -9.90 -10.83
C SER A 30 -1.87 -8.51 -10.36
N VAL A 31 -1.47 -7.49 -11.12
CA VAL A 31 -1.80 -6.07 -10.88
C VAL A 31 -2.29 -5.44 -12.18
N ASP A 32 -3.35 -4.65 -12.11
CA ASP A 32 -3.71 -3.66 -13.14
C ASP A 32 -3.88 -2.28 -12.51
N CYS A 33 -3.50 -1.22 -13.23
CA CYS A 33 -3.57 0.13 -12.73
C CYS A 33 -3.99 1.14 -13.80
N LEU A 34 -4.88 2.05 -13.43
CA LEU A 34 -5.18 3.27 -14.18
C LEU A 34 -4.74 4.47 -13.34
N SER A 35 -3.96 5.39 -13.91
CA SER A 35 -3.53 6.61 -13.22
C SER A 35 -3.81 7.87 -14.04
N ARG A 36 -3.87 9.02 -13.36
CA ARG A 36 -4.08 10.32 -14.00
C ARG A 36 -3.39 11.44 -13.25
N SER A 37 -2.75 12.34 -13.99
CA SER A 37 -2.35 13.67 -13.51
C SER A 37 -3.33 14.71 -14.08
N PHE A 38 -3.88 15.54 -13.22
CA PHE A 38 -4.85 16.58 -13.59
C PHE A 38 -4.65 17.89 -12.81
N ILE A 39 -3.81 17.90 -11.78
CA ILE A 39 -3.42 19.12 -11.07
C ILE A 39 -2.25 19.75 -11.82
N GLU A 40 -2.44 20.98 -12.27
CA GLU A 40 -1.36 21.78 -12.81
C GLU A 40 -0.43 22.23 -11.67
N ARG A 41 0.85 21.87 -11.77
CA ARG A 41 1.87 22.19 -10.77
C ARG A 41 2.87 23.17 -11.39
N ALA A 42 3.30 24.18 -10.63
CA ALA A 42 4.30 25.11 -11.10
C ALA A 42 5.67 24.42 -11.29
N ASP A 43 6.54 25.08 -12.05
CA ASP A 43 7.95 24.69 -12.12
C ASP A 43 8.62 24.94 -10.77
N ARG A 44 9.72 24.22 -10.52
CA ARG A 44 10.46 24.40 -9.27
C ARG A 44 11.04 25.82 -9.21
N PRO A 45 11.05 26.46 -8.02
CA PRO A 45 11.67 27.78 -7.86
C PRO A 45 13.14 27.84 -8.28
N ASP A 46 13.84 26.71 -8.28
CA ASP A 46 15.24 26.57 -8.68
C ASP A 46 15.44 26.18 -10.15
N GLY A 47 14.36 26.09 -10.93
CA GLY A 47 14.38 25.78 -12.36
C GLY A 47 14.76 24.34 -12.70
N ARG A 48 14.96 23.46 -11.70
CA ARG A 48 15.31 22.06 -11.98
C ARG A 48 14.08 21.32 -12.53
N PRO A 49 14.24 20.50 -13.58
CA PRO A 49 13.15 19.65 -14.05
C PRO A 49 12.79 18.62 -12.98
N TYR A 50 11.52 18.22 -12.95
CA TYR A 50 11.05 17.10 -12.14
C TYR A 50 9.99 16.31 -12.90
N GLU A 51 9.95 15.00 -12.68
CA GLU A 51 8.89 14.14 -13.18
C GLU A 51 7.63 14.42 -12.34
N ARG A 52 6.55 14.85 -13.01
CA ARG A 52 5.27 15.08 -12.34
C ARG A 52 4.60 13.72 -12.10
N GLY A 53 4.47 13.33 -10.84
CA GLY A 53 3.70 12.16 -10.46
C GLY A 53 2.19 12.33 -10.73
N GLU A 54 1.50 11.20 -10.76
CA GLU A 54 0.05 11.06 -10.80
C GLU A 54 -0.62 11.69 -9.57
N ASP A 55 -1.82 12.24 -9.77
CA ASP A 55 -2.69 12.80 -8.73
C ASP A 55 -3.76 11.80 -8.27
N SER A 56 -4.00 10.76 -9.07
CA SER A 56 -4.91 9.67 -8.76
C SER A 56 -4.44 8.37 -9.41
N ALA A 57 -4.67 7.26 -8.72
CA ALA A 57 -4.46 5.91 -9.21
C ALA A 57 -5.58 4.99 -8.72
N LEU A 58 -6.09 4.15 -9.61
CA LEU A 58 -6.93 2.99 -9.31
C LEU A 58 -6.08 1.75 -9.55
N ILE A 59 -5.87 0.95 -8.51
CA ILE A 59 -5.07 -0.27 -8.58
C ILE A 59 -5.98 -1.45 -8.24
N THR A 60 -6.00 -2.46 -9.11
CA THR A 60 -6.63 -3.76 -8.86
C THR A 60 -5.55 -4.81 -8.65
N LEU A 61 -5.72 -5.63 -7.62
CA LEU A 61 -4.86 -6.76 -7.30
C LEU A 61 -5.64 -8.05 -7.45
N GLU A 62 -5.01 -9.08 -7.98
CA GLU A 62 -5.42 -10.48 -7.84
C GLU A 62 -4.46 -11.17 -6.89
N PHE A 63 -4.98 -11.91 -5.91
CA PHE A 63 -4.17 -12.69 -4.98
C PHE A 63 -3.97 -14.11 -5.48
N THR A 64 -2.94 -14.80 -5.01
CA THR A 64 -2.74 -16.23 -5.28
C THR A 64 -3.90 -17.11 -4.81
N SER A 65 -4.73 -16.59 -3.88
CA SER A 65 -5.98 -17.21 -3.42
C SER A 65 -7.17 -17.06 -4.39
N GLY A 66 -7.04 -16.24 -5.44
CA GLY A 66 -8.11 -15.88 -6.36
C GLY A 66 -8.99 -14.72 -5.88
N ALA A 67 -8.70 -14.13 -4.71
CA ALA A 67 -9.35 -12.91 -4.27
C ALA A 67 -8.93 -11.71 -5.14
N TYR A 68 -9.82 -10.73 -5.29
CA TYR A 68 -9.50 -9.45 -5.91
C TYR A 68 -9.58 -8.32 -4.87
N ALA A 69 -8.70 -7.32 -4.98
CA ALA A 69 -8.79 -6.09 -4.20
C ALA A 69 -8.67 -4.85 -5.10
N THR A 70 -9.40 -3.80 -4.75
CA THR A 70 -9.25 -2.46 -5.32
C THR A 70 -8.77 -1.51 -4.22
N VAL A 71 -7.75 -0.70 -4.50
CA VAL A 71 -7.06 0.15 -3.48
C VAL A 71 -7.90 1.35 -2.99
N GLN A 72 -9.18 1.44 -3.37
CA GLN A 72 -10.18 2.19 -2.61
C GLN A 72 -11.41 1.29 -2.41
N SER A 73 -11.65 0.91 -1.15
CA SER A 73 -12.62 -0.09 -0.69
C SER A 73 -12.35 -1.51 -1.20
N VAL A 74 -12.20 -2.44 -0.25
CA VAL A 74 -12.07 -3.87 -0.53
C VAL A 74 -13.47 -4.49 -0.49
N ARG A 75 -13.92 -5.06 -1.62
CA ARG A 75 -15.13 -5.90 -1.66
C ARG A 75 -14.77 -7.33 -2.03
N GLY A 76 -15.17 -8.30 -1.21
CA GLY A 76 -14.82 -9.70 -1.41
C GLY A 76 -15.69 -10.67 -0.62
N VAL A 77 -15.33 -11.95 -0.70
CA VAL A 77 -15.91 -13.05 0.08
C VAL A 77 -14.76 -13.70 0.83
N LYS A 78 -14.91 -13.94 2.14
CA LYS A 78 -13.84 -14.55 2.94
C LYS A 78 -13.60 -16.00 2.51
N VAL A 79 -12.37 -16.47 2.66
CA VAL A 79 -12.01 -17.88 2.40
C VAL A 79 -12.89 -18.79 3.24
N GLY A 80 -13.65 -19.67 2.58
CA GLY A 80 -14.59 -20.61 3.23
C GLY A 80 -16.04 -20.12 3.33
N GLU A 81 -16.35 -18.88 2.88
CA GLU A 81 -17.71 -18.34 2.83
C GLU A 81 -18.27 -18.34 1.40
N SER A 82 -19.60 -18.34 1.26
CA SER A 82 -20.31 -18.22 -0.03
C SER A 82 -21.27 -17.05 0.00
N GLY A 83 -21.31 -16.23 -1.05
CA GLY A 83 -22.21 -15.08 -1.16
C GLY A 83 -21.74 -14.03 -2.16
N PRO A 84 -22.52 -12.94 -2.36
CA PRO A 84 -22.07 -11.80 -3.16
C PRO A 84 -20.92 -11.07 -2.46
N ALA A 85 -19.96 -10.55 -3.23
CA ALA A 85 -18.86 -9.74 -2.69
C ALA A 85 -19.41 -8.55 -1.88
N ALA A 86 -18.99 -8.43 -0.62
CA ALA A 86 -19.41 -7.39 0.30
C ALA A 86 -18.18 -6.56 0.73
N GLU A 87 -18.42 -5.34 1.22
CA GLU A 87 -17.33 -4.55 1.83
C GLU A 87 -16.75 -5.33 3.01
N LEU A 88 -15.43 -5.52 2.99
CA LEU A 88 -14.72 -6.18 4.08
C LEU A 88 -14.24 -5.10 5.05
N PRO A 89 -14.92 -4.91 6.20
CA PRO A 89 -14.43 -3.96 7.21
C PRO A 89 -13.10 -4.46 7.74
N ILE A 90 -12.18 -3.54 8.07
CA ILE A 90 -10.92 -3.87 8.74
C ILE A 90 -11.26 -4.60 10.06
N PRO A 91 -10.91 -5.91 10.20
CA PRO A 91 -11.16 -6.68 11.41
C PRO A 91 -10.79 -5.98 12.73
N ASP A 92 -11.57 -6.20 13.79
CA ASP A 92 -11.44 -5.48 15.06
C ASP A 92 -10.09 -5.70 15.77
N ASP A 93 -9.51 -6.88 15.59
CA ASP A 93 -8.22 -7.30 16.13
C ASP A 93 -7.04 -6.51 15.56
N ILE A 94 -7.13 -6.06 14.31
CA ILE A 94 -6.10 -5.22 13.68
C ILE A 94 -5.97 -3.89 14.39
N TRP A 95 -7.08 -3.37 14.91
CA TRP A 95 -7.08 -2.12 15.64
C TRP A 95 -6.39 -2.27 16.99
N ASN A 96 -6.21 -3.49 17.51
CA ASN A 96 -5.49 -3.79 18.75
C ASN A 96 -5.88 -2.87 19.92
N GLY A 97 -7.18 -2.61 20.07
CA GLY A 97 -7.74 -1.73 21.11
C GLY A 97 -7.56 -0.23 20.88
N ALA A 98 -6.99 0.20 19.76
CA ALA A 98 -6.81 1.62 19.44
C ALA A 98 -8.16 2.32 19.23
N ARG A 99 -8.29 3.51 19.82
CA ARG A 99 -9.48 4.35 19.70
C ARG A 99 -9.68 4.80 18.25
N ARG A 100 -10.93 4.82 17.80
CA ARG A 100 -11.29 5.07 16.39
C ARG A 100 -11.86 6.46 16.12
N ASP A 101 -12.18 7.20 17.17
CA ASP A 101 -12.99 8.42 17.13
C ASP A 101 -12.26 9.59 16.44
N ASN A 102 -10.96 9.73 16.69
CA ASN A 102 -10.13 10.74 16.04
C ASN A 102 -8.70 10.24 15.79
N VAL A 103 -8.06 10.81 14.76
CA VAL A 103 -6.72 10.41 14.30
C VAL A 103 -5.66 10.63 15.37
N HIS A 104 -5.77 11.69 16.16
CA HIS A 104 -4.74 12.04 17.16
C HIS A 104 -4.68 11.03 18.31
N ASP A 105 -5.83 10.59 18.80
CA ASP A 105 -5.92 9.54 19.81
C ASP A 105 -5.47 8.19 19.26
N ARG A 106 -5.88 7.85 18.04
CA ARG A 106 -5.43 6.62 17.37
C ARG A 106 -3.92 6.59 17.19
N TYR A 107 -3.33 7.70 16.75
CA TYR A 107 -1.88 7.86 16.62
C TYR A 107 -1.16 7.64 17.96
N ARG A 108 -1.71 8.20 19.05
CA ARG A 108 -1.15 8.02 20.40
C ARG A 108 -1.20 6.55 20.81
N ASP A 109 -2.33 5.89 20.62
CA ASP A 109 -2.53 4.50 21.04
C ASP A 109 -1.58 3.55 20.31
N ILE A 110 -1.43 3.73 18.98
CA ILE A 110 -0.57 2.89 18.14
C ILE A 110 0.92 3.19 18.37
N PHE A 111 1.35 4.45 18.25
CA PHE A 111 2.80 4.73 18.21
C PHE A 111 3.42 5.00 19.57
N ARG A 112 2.63 5.43 20.56
CA ARG A 112 3.12 5.70 21.93
C ARG A 112 2.65 4.68 22.95
N GLY A 113 1.44 4.15 22.77
CA GLY A 113 0.84 3.16 23.67
C GLY A 113 1.43 1.77 23.48
N SER A 114 1.32 1.20 22.28
CA SER A 114 1.85 -0.14 22.00
C SER A 114 3.35 -0.15 21.67
N GLY A 115 3.92 1.01 21.31
CA GLY A 115 5.33 1.10 20.89
C GLY A 115 5.56 0.63 19.45
N ALA A 116 4.50 0.56 18.63
CA ALA A 116 4.61 0.17 17.23
C ALA A 116 5.63 1.03 16.47
N MET A 117 6.30 0.45 15.49
CA MET A 117 7.41 1.03 14.72
C MET A 117 8.70 1.20 15.55
N ILE A 118 8.90 2.35 16.20
CA ILE A 118 10.20 2.67 16.82
C ILE A 118 10.48 1.75 18.01
N GLY A 119 9.46 1.44 18.82
CA GLY A 119 9.61 0.52 19.94
C GLY A 119 9.93 -0.90 19.46
N ASP A 120 9.21 -1.39 18.45
CA ASP A 120 9.46 -2.70 17.82
C ASP A 120 10.87 -2.77 17.22
N PHE A 121 11.30 -1.72 16.51
CA PHE A 121 12.64 -1.63 15.94
C PHE A 121 13.72 -1.67 17.02
N VAL A 122 13.60 -0.84 18.07
CA VAL A 122 14.55 -0.84 19.19
C VAL A 122 14.55 -2.20 19.91
N HIS A 123 13.39 -2.84 20.06
CA HIS A 123 13.27 -4.18 20.62
C HIS A 123 13.99 -5.22 19.76
N ALA A 124 13.79 -5.20 18.45
CA ALA A 124 14.44 -6.10 17.50
C ALA A 124 15.97 -5.96 17.56
N VAL A 125 16.49 -4.72 17.54
CA VAL A 125 17.93 -4.43 17.71
C VAL A 125 18.46 -4.97 19.03
N ARG A 126 17.78 -4.66 20.14
CA ARG A 126 18.21 -5.08 21.48
C ARG A 126 18.23 -6.60 21.65
N THR A 127 17.27 -7.28 21.03
CA THR A 127 17.10 -8.74 21.16
C THR A 127 17.78 -9.53 20.04
N ARG A 128 18.42 -8.84 19.09
CA ARG A 128 19.03 -9.44 17.88
C ARG A 128 18.08 -10.34 17.12
N ARG A 129 16.82 -9.90 17.01
CA ARG A 129 15.80 -10.55 16.19
C ARG A 129 15.55 -9.71 14.93
N PRO A 130 15.13 -10.33 13.81
CA PRO A 130 14.67 -9.60 12.64
C PRO A 130 13.57 -8.60 13.01
N CYS A 131 13.57 -7.42 12.38
CA CYS A 131 12.45 -6.49 12.44
C CYS A 131 11.42 -6.87 11.37
N ASP A 132 10.16 -6.51 11.60
CA ASP A 132 9.07 -6.71 10.67
C ASP A 132 8.26 -5.42 10.57
N PRO A 133 7.93 -4.91 9.36
CA PRO A 133 8.44 -5.37 8.06
C PRO A 133 9.94 -5.13 7.89
N ASP A 134 10.59 -5.97 7.08
CA ASP A 134 12.01 -5.84 6.72
C ASP A 134 12.21 -5.25 5.30
N PHE A 135 13.44 -5.25 4.82
CA PHE A 135 13.75 -4.76 3.47
C PHE A 135 13.31 -5.71 2.35
N ALA A 136 13.13 -7.00 2.61
CA ALA A 136 12.58 -7.91 1.62
C ALA A 136 11.09 -7.60 1.39
N GLU A 137 10.36 -7.31 2.46
CA GLU A 137 9.00 -6.79 2.41
C GLU A 137 8.95 -5.45 1.65
N GLY A 138 9.85 -4.52 1.98
CA GLY A 138 9.97 -3.24 1.25
C GLY A 138 10.26 -3.42 -0.26
N LEU A 139 11.15 -4.34 -0.62
CA LEU A 139 11.45 -4.66 -2.02
C LEU A 139 10.22 -5.25 -2.73
N ARG A 140 9.45 -6.11 -2.06
CA ARG A 140 8.25 -6.69 -2.64
C ARG A 140 7.19 -5.63 -2.92
N ILE A 141 6.98 -4.68 -1.99
CA ILE A 141 6.07 -3.55 -2.22
C ILE A 141 6.58 -2.65 -3.34
N GLN A 142 7.90 -2.43 -3.41
CA GLN A 142 8.48 -1.69 -4.53
C GLN A 142 8.17 -2.37 -5.87
N GLN A 143 8.33 -3.69 -6.00
CA GLN A 143 7.98 -4.43 -7.22
C GLN A 143 6.50 -4.28 -7.61
N LEU A 144 5.59 -4.24 -6.64
CA LEU A 144 4.17 -4.03 -6.91
C LEU A 144 3.88 -2.61 -7.39
N CYS A 145 4.53 -1.59 -6.81
CA CYS A 145 4.47 -0.23 -7.33
C CYS A 145 5.02 -0.15 -8.76
N ASP A 146 6.14 -0.83 -9.04
CA ASP A 146 6.73 -0.93 -10.38
C ASP A 146 5.76 -1.51 -11.40
N ALA A 147 5.09 -2.60 -11.06
CA ALA A 147 4.08 -3.22 -11.93
C ALA A 147 2.84 -2.33 -12.10
N ALA A 148 2.39 -1.63 -11.05
CA ALA A 148 1.28 -0.69 -11.16
C ALA A 148 1.62 0.46 -12.12
N ASP A 149 2.81 1.06 -12.00
CA ASP A 149 3.25 2.13 -12.89
C ASP A 149 3.39 1.65 -14.35
N GLU A 150 3.93 0.44 -14.56
CA GLU A 150 4.03 -0.17 -15.89
C GLU A 150 2.65 -0.45 -16.49
N SER A 151 1.72 -0.99 -15.70
CA SER A 151 0.33 -1.22 -16.12
C SER A 151 -0.35 0.09 -16.52
N ALA A 152 -0.19 1.15 -15.73
CA ALA A 152 -0.75 2.47 -16.01
C ALA A 152 -0.18 3.07 -17.30
N ALA A 153 1.13 2.97 -17.52
CA ALA A 153 1.77 3.39 -18.76
C ALA A 153 1.26 2.60 -19.98
N ALA A 154 0.86 1.34 -19.78
CA ALA A 154 0.26 0.48 -20.79
C ALA A 154 -1.27 0.58 -20.87
N SER A 155 -1.88 1.67 -20.36
CA SER A 155 -3.35 1.88 -20.38
C SER A 155 -4.15 0.82 -19.60
N GLY A 156 -3.62 0.34 -18.48
CA GLY A 156 -4.29 -0.59 -17.57
C GLY A 156 -4.19 -2.06 -17.96
N VAL A 157 -3.18 -2.44 -18.75
CA VAL A 157 -2.92 -3.87 -19.04
C VAL A 157 -2.58 -4.60 -17.75
N ARG A 158 -3.24 -5.73 -17.49
CA ARG A 158 -2.93 -6.59 -16.35
C ARG A 158 -1.56 -7.24 -16.50
N LEU A 159 -0.73 -7.13 -15.47
CA LEU A 159 0.61 -7.70 -15.39
C LEU A 159 0.67 -8.77 -14.30
N SER A 160 1.35 -9.88 -14.58
CA SER A 160 1.67 -10.91 -13.57
C SER A 160 2.89 -10.49 -12.74
N VAL A 161 2.86 -10.79 -11.44
CA VAL A 161 3.87 -10.31 -10.45
C VAL A 161 4.25 -11.35 -9.40
#